data_AF-A0AAE9EQ13-F1
#
_entry.id   AF-A0AAE9EQ13-F1
#
_cell.length_a   1.000
_cell.length_b   1.000
_cell.length_c   1.000
_cell.angle_alpha   90.00
_cell.angle_beta   90.00
_cell.angle_gamma   90.00
#
_symmetry.space_group_name_H-M   'P 1'
#
loop_
_entity.id
_entity.type
_entity.pdbx_description
1 polymer ?
#
loop_
_entity_poly.entity_id
_entity_poly.type
_entity_poly.pdbx_seq_one_letter_code
_entity_poly.pdbx_strand_id
1 'polypeptide(L)'
;MAEKLKSSSNLVEIHQIADYEYYQFEGRLLKYTKEVELNIQRIKETCDVSMVTPLPDIPEFSKRFVNSYWRIINNQSITSSEIEVSDSEFFICYVEMTSDQKALSCQEFKKVTYFECASKWLKIHRSCPHCRREMLNPEEFPNLSQ
;
A
#
# COMPACT_ATOMS: atom_id res chain seq x y z
N MET A 1 -2.52 14.06 -13.03
CA MET A 1 -3.70 13.22 -12.74
C MET A 1 -4.34 13.62 -11.43
N ALA A 2 -3.59 13.66 -10.31
CA ALA A 2 -4.06 14.12 -8.99
C ALA A 2 -4.73 15.51 -9.00
N GLU A 3 -4.05 16.55 -9.50
CA GLU A 3 -4.63 17.91 -9.57
C GLU A 3 -5.90 17.97 -10.43
N LYS A 4 -5.94 17.22 -11.53
CA LYS A 4 -7.14 17.12 -12.37
C LYS A 4 -8.30 16.46 -11.61
N LEU A 5 -8.02 15.40 -10.84
CA LEU A 5 -9.01 14.74 -9.99
C LEU A 5 -9.59 15.70 -8.94
N LYS A 6 -8.71 16.45 -8.26
CA LYS A 6 -9.08 17.46 -7.26
C LYS A 6 -9.95 18.57 -7.85
N SER A 7 -9.63 19.03 -9.06
CA SER A 7 -10.46 20.05 -9.75
C SER A 7 -11.83 19.53 -10.22
N SER A 8 -12.01 18.20 -10.29
CA SER A 8 -13.22 17.56 -10.84
C SER A 8 -14.19 17.06 -9.78
N SER A 9 -13.85 17.18 -8.48
CA SER A 9 -14.70 16.78 -7.36
C SER A 9 -14.49 17.70 -6.17
N ASN A 10 -15.56 18.03 -5.45
CA ASN A 10 -15.49 18.78 -4.20
C ASN A 10 -15.49 17.88 -2.94
N LEU A 11 -15.44 16.56 -3.12
CA LEU A 11 -15.39 15.61 -2.01
C LEU A 11 -14.00 15.60 -1.37
N VAL A 12 -13.95 15.78 -0.05
CA VAL A 12 -12.70 15.87 0.72
C VAL A 12 -11.90 14.58 0.62
N GLU A 13 -12.59 13.44 0.62
CA GLU A 13 -11.99 12.11 0.54
C GLU A 13 -11.27 11.90 -0.81
N ILE A 14 -11.81 12.46 -1.89
CA ILE A 14 -11.18 12.44 -3.21
C ILE A 14 -9.90 13.27 -3.22
N HIS A 15 -9.89 14.40 -2.52
CA HIS A 15 -8.69 15.24 -2.40
C HIS A 15 -7.61 14.52 -1.59
N GLN A 16 -7.98 13.91 -0.47
CA GLN A 16 -7.07 13.12 0.37
C GLN A 16 -6.46 11.94 -0.39
N ILE A 17 -7.26 11.19 -1.14
CA ILE A 17 -6.78 10.09 -1.98
C ILE A 17 -5.82 10.62 -3.06
N ALA A 18 -6.15 11.75 -3.70
CA ALA A 18 -5.31 12.33 -4.73
C ALA A 18 -3.95 12.81 -4.19
N ASP A 19 -3.93 13.47 -3.04
CA ASP A 19 -2.70 13.93 -2.40
C ASP A 19 -1.86 12.73 -1.94
N TYR A 20 -2.47 11.74 -1.30
CA TYR A 20 -1.79 10.52 -0.85
C TYR A 20 -1.12 9.80 -2.04
N GLU A 21 -1.87 9.54 -3.11
CA GLU A 21 -1.35 8.84 -4.29
C GLU A 21 -0.24 9.63 -5.00
N TYR A 22 -0.34 10.96 -5.02
CA TYR A 22 0.71 11.83 -5.53
C TYR A 22 2.00 11.66 -4.73
N TYR A 23 1.95 11.81 -3.40
CA TYR A 23 3.16 11.68 -2.56
C TYR A 23 3.79 10.28 -2.64
N GLN A 24 2.95 9.24 -2.69
CA GLN A 24 3.43 7.87 -2.84
C GLN A 24 4.12 7.63 -4.19
N PHE A 25 3.55 8.15 -5.27
CA PHE A 25 4.16 8.08 -6.59
C PHE A 25 5.49 8.83 -6.64
N GLU A 26 5.55 10.04 -6.09
CA GLU A 26 6.77 10.86 -6.02
C GLU A 26 7.89 10.15 -5.26
N GLY A 27 7.57 9.54 -4.11
CA GLY A 27 8.52 8.73 -3.34
C GLY A 27 9.04 7.52 -4.11
N ARG A 28 8.16 6.80 -4.83
CA ARG A 28 8.56 5.68 -5.71
C ARG A 28 9.44 6.16 -6.86
N LEU A 29 9.08 7.27 -7.50
CA LEU A 29 9.83 7.86 -8.60
C LEU A 29 11.23 8.28 -8.18
N LEU A 30 11.37 8.93 -7.03
CA LEU A 30 12.67 9.32 -6.48
C LEU A 30 13.55 8.09 -6.23
N LYS A 31 13.00 7.05 -5.60
CA LYS A 31 13.74 5.80 -5.33
C LYS A 31 14.20 5.13 -6.63
N TYR A 32 13.30 5.03 -7.61
CA TYR A 32 13.60 4.44 -8.91
C TYR A 32 14.71 5.22 -9.64
N THR A 33 14.56 6.53 -9.73
CA THR A 33 15.54 7.42 -10.40
C THR A 33 16.91 7.31 -9.76
N LYS A 34 16.97 7.33 -8.43
CA LYS A 34 18.21 7.18 -7.68
C LYS A 34 18.92 5.84 -7.98
N GLU A 35 18.17 4.74 -8.04
CA GLU A 35 18.78 3.43 -8.33
C GLU A 35 19.29 3.35 -9.77
N VAL A 36 18.57 3.93 -10.73
CA VAL A 36 19.01 4.06 -12.13
C VAL A 36 20.32 4.85 -12.22
N GLU A 37 20.39 6.00 -11.56
CA GLU A 37 21.59 6.85 -11.54
C GLU A 37 22.79 6.13 -10.93
N LEU A 38 22.59 5.44 -9.81
CA LEU A 38 23.64 4.64 -9.17
C LEU A 38 24.13 3.50 -10.07
N ASN A 39 23.23 2.80 -10.75
CA ASN A 39 23.60 1.75 -11.71
C ASN A 39 24.39 2.31 -12.90
N ILE A 40 23.97 3.45 -13.46
CA ILE A 40 24.70 4.13 -14.53
C ILE A 40 26.11 4.51 -14.04
N GLN A 41 26.23 5.04 -12.83
CA GLN A 41 27.52 5.44 -12.27
C GLN A 41 28.43 4.21 -12.06
N ARG A 42 27.90 3.11 -11.50
CA ARG A 42 28.67 1.86 -11.34
C ARG A 42 29.20 1.36 -12.68
N ILE A 43 28.35 1.29 -13.70
CA ILE A 43 28.78 0.83 -15.04
C ILE A 43 29.89 1.74 -15.59
N LYS A 44 29.79 3.06 -15.41
CA LYS A 44 30.82 4.01 -15.88
C LYS A 44 32.15 3.84 -15.16
N GLU A 45 32.13 3.51 -13.88
CA GLU A 45 33.33 3.37 -13.05
C GLU A 45 34.00 2.01 -13.20
N THR A 46 33.21 0.94 -13.30
CA THR A 46 33.74 -0.44 -13.31
C THR A 46 33.84 -1.04 -14.70
N CYS A 47 33.12 -0.49 -15.69
CA CYS A 47 32.87 -1.11 -17.00
C CYS A 47 32.27 -2.54 -16.90
N ASP A 48 31.68 -2.89 -15.77
CA ASP A 48 31.16 -4.22 -15.47
C ASP A 48 29.66 -4.15 -15.15
N VAL A 49 28.86 -4.70 -16.06
CA VAL A 49 27.40 -4.75 -15.96
C VAL A 49 26.89 -5.76 -14.94
N SER A 50 27.73 -6.69 -14.46
CA SER A 50 27.33 -7.67 -13.45
C SER A 50 27.17 -7.07 -12.04
N MET A 51 27.74 -5.87 -11.82
CA MET A 51 27.72 -5.15 -10.54
C MET A 51 26.48 -4.24 -10.36
N VAL A 52 25.54 -4.26 -11.31
CA VAL A 52 24.29 -3.50 -11.20
C VAL A 52 23.33 -4.16 -10.23
N THR A 53 22.54 -3.35 -9.55
CA THR A 53 21.46 -3.80 -8.68
C THR A 53 20.14 -3.86 -9.46
N PRO A 54 19.22 -4.77 -9.10
CA PRO A 54 17.87 -4.77 -9.66
C PRO A 54 17.18 -3.43 -9.43
N LEU A 55 16.50 -2.93 -10.45
CA LEU A 55 15.69 -1.72 -10.31
C LEU A 55 14.46 -2.01 -9.43
N PRO A 56 13.99 -1.02 -8.65
CA PRO A 56 12.68 -1.10 -8.03
C PRO A 56 11.57 -1.25 -9.07
N ASP A 57 10.38 -1.61 -8.61
CA ASP A 57 9.18 -1.60 -9.46
C ASP A 57 8.99 -0.23 -10.12
N ILE A 58 8.46 -0.24 -11.34
CA ILE A 58 8.17 0.98 -12.08
C ILE A 58 7.18 1.83 -11.26
N PRO A 59 7.46 3.12 -11.05
CA PRO A 59 6.55 4.00 -10.35
C PRO A 59 5.25 4.14 -11.11
N GLU A 60 4.16 3.69 -10.50
CA GLU A 60 2.80 3.79 -11.05
C GLU A 60 1.81 4.26 -9.97
N PHE A 61 0.69 4.84 -10.39
CA PHE A 61 -0.44 5.09 -9.50
C PHE A 61 -1.17 3.79 -9.18
N SER A 62 -1.81 3.70 -8.02
CA SER A 62 -2.59 2.50 -7.69
C SER A 62 -3.75 2.29 -8.66
N LYS A 63 -4.15 1.02 -8.85
CA LYS A 63 -5.31 0.67 -9.69
C LYS A 63 -6.58 1.33 -9.18
N ARG A 64 -6.78 1.42 -7.86
CA ARG A 64 -7.90 2.15 -7.25
C ARG A 64 -7.91 3.60 -7.66
N PHE A 65 -6.77 4.29 -7.53
CA PHE A 65 -6.69 5.68 -7.92
C PHE A 65 -7.03 5.88 -9.39
N VAL A 66 -6.47 5.06 -10.27
CA VAL A 66 -6.73 5.13 -11.71
C VAL A 66 -8.20 4.86 -12.02
N ASN A 67 -8.82 3.87 -11.38
CA ASN A 67 -10.24 3.57 -11.54
C ASN A 67 -11.13 4.71 -11.05
N SER A 68 -10.89 5.24 -9.84
CA SER A 68 -11.61 6.38 -9.28
C SER A 68 -11.46 7.62 -10.16
N TYR A 69 -10.24 7.87 -10.67
CA TYR A 69 -9.98 8.95 -11.60
C TYR A 69 -10.84 8.82 -12.85
N TRP A 70 -10.84 7.67 -13.52
CA TRP A 70 -11.63 7.50 -14.74
C TRP A 70 -13.13 7.61 -14.50
N ARG A 71 -13.64 7.10 -13.38
CA ARG A 71 -15.05 7.27 -13.01
C ARG A 71 -15.43 8.75 -12.88
N ILE A 72 -14.68 9.51 -12.10
CA ILE A 72 -14.96 10.94 -11.84
C ILE A 72 -14.86 11.75 -13.13
N ILE A 73 -13.79 11.56 -13.91
CA ILE A 73 -13.59 12.32 -15.15
C ILE A 73 -14.65 12.00 -16.21
N ASN A 74 -15.26 10.81 -16.15
CA ASN A 74 -16.39 10.44 -17.02
C ASN A 74 -17.77 10.80 -16.43
N ASN A 75 -17.82 11.67 -15.40
CA ASN A 75 -19.04 12.09 -14.71
C ASN A 75 -19.87 10.92 -14.13
N GLN A 76 -19.23 9.80 -13.81
CA GLN A 76 -19.89 8.71 -13.10
C GLN A 76 -19.96 9.06 -11.62
N SER A 77 -21.16 8.94 -11.04
CA SER A 77 -21.37 9.17 -9.61
C SER A 77 -20.49 8.25 -8.79
N ILE A 78 -19.77 8.82 -7.83
CA ILE A 78 -19.12 8.12 -6.74
C ILE A 78 -19.71 8.67 -5.45
N THR A 79 -20.25 7.80 -4.60
CA THR A 79 -20.79 8.17 -3.29
C THR A 79 -19.70 8.09 -2.22
N SER A 80 -19.76 8.90 -1.14
CA SER A 80 -18.80 8.77 -0.03
C SER A 80 -18.76 7.35 0.53
N SER A 81 -19.85 6.58 0.50
CA SER A 81 -19.87 5.18 0.94
C SER A 81 -19.04 4.23 0.05
N GLU A 82 -18.77 4.60 -1.20
CA GLU A 82 -17.85 3.87 -2.10
C GLU A 82 -16.40 4.35 -1.96
N ILE A 83 -16.21 5.56 -1.41
CA ILE A 83 -14.89 6.18 -1.16
C ILE A 83 -14.43 5.93 0.28
N GLU A 84 -15.36 5.64 1.19
CA GLU A 84 -15.13 5.12 2.54
C GLU A 84 -14.38 3.82 2.38
N VAL A 85 -13.07 3.99 2.35
CA VAL A 85 -12.10 3.06 2.87
C VAL A 85 -12.65 2.73 4.25
N SER A 86 -13.32 1.58 4.37
CA SER A 86 -13.23 0.75 5.58
C SER A 86 -11.81 0.98 6.07
N ASP A 87 -11.67 1.51 7.27
CA ASP A 87 -10.46 2.00 7.92
C ASP A 87 -9.42 0.84 8.07
N SER A 88 -9.03 0.32 6.93
CA SER A 88 -8.48 -1.00 6.60
C SER A 88 -7.47 -0.86 5.47
N GLU A 89 -7.04 0.37 5.16
CA GLU A 89 -5.63 0.58 4.86
C GLU A 89 -4.86 0.20 6.11
N PHE A 90 -4.46 -1.07 6.15
CA PHE A 90 -3.74 -1.62 7.27
C PHE A 90 -2.39 -0.94 7.33
N PHE A 91 -2.11 -0.24 8.43
CA PHE A 91 -0.85 0.46 8.69
C PHE A 91 0.42 -0.41 8.47
N ILE A 92 0.27 -1.73 8.38
CA ILE A 92 1.36 -2.67 8.07
C ILE A 92 1.63 -2.80 6.56
N CYS A 93 0.61 -2.64 5.70
CA CYS A 93 0.74 -2.75 4.25
C CYS A 93 -0.19 -1.82 3.50
N TYR A 94 0.40 -1.11 2.55
CA TYR A 94 -0.28 -0.22 1.60
C TYR A 94 -0.96 -0.97 0.44
N VAL A 95 -1.40 -2.22 0.66
CA VAL A 95 -2.01 -3.07 -0.37
C VAL A 95 -3.51 -3.19 -0.08
N GLU A 96 -4.34 -2.94 -1.09
CA GLU A 96 -5.78 -3.17 -1.02
C GLU A 96 -6.12 -4.65 -0.96
N MET A 97 -6.99 -5.02 -0.01
CA MET A 97 -7.54 -6.36 0.05
C MET A 97 -8.57 -6.57 -1.04
N THR A 98 -8.38 -7.60 -1.87
CA THR A 98 -9.45 -8.17 -2.70
C THR A 98 -10.25 -9.20 -1.88
N SER A 99 -11.52 -9.44 -2.24
CA SER A 99 -12.47 -10.24 -1.43
C SER A 99 -12.08 -11.70 -1.21
N ASP A 100 -11.09 -12.19 -1.93
CA ASP A 100 -10.55 -13.56 -1.94
C ASP A 100 -9.28 -13.73 -1.08
N GLN A 101 -8.76 -12.64 -0.50
CA GLN A 101 -7.51 -12.67 0.24
C GLN A 101 -7.68 -13.06 1.72
N LYS A 102 -6.80 -13.96 2.19
CA LYS A 102 -6.76 -14.39 3.59
C LYS A 102 -6.48 -13.21 4.51
N ALA A 103 -7.23 -13.14 5.60
CA ALA A 103 -7.16 -12.05 6.56
C ALA A 103 -7.03 -12.57 7.99
N LEU A 104 -6.37 -11.78 8.84
CA LEU A 104 -6.19 -12.05 10.25
C LEU A 104 -6.90 -10.97 11.07
N SER A 105 -7.76 -11.37 11.99
CA SER A 105 -8.46 -10.46 12.89
C SER A 105 -7.95 -10.58 14.32
N CYS A 106 -7.81 -9.44 15.00
CA CYS A 106 -7.54 -9.42 16.43
C CYS A 106 -8.84 -9.74 17.19
N GLN A 107 -8.82 -10.65 18.16
CA GLN A 107 -10.00 -10.98 18.97
C GLN A 107 -10.55 -9.78 19.74
N GLU A 108 -9.68 -8.87 20.17
CA GLU A 108 -10.00 -7.74 21.04
C GLU A 108 -10.42 -6.49 20.26
N PHE A 109 -9.67 -6.14 19.22
CA PHE A 109 -9.91 -4.92 18.44
C PHE A 109 -10.79 -5.16 17.21
N LYS A 110 -10.99 -6.43 16.82
CA LYS A 110 -11.81 -6.90 15.69
C LYS A 110 -11.53 -6.28 14.32
N LYS A 111 -10.53 -5.40 14.20
CA LYS A 111 -10.00 -5.02 12.88
C LYS A 111 -9.38 -6.25 12.24
N VAL A 112 -9.79 -6.47 11.00
CA VAL A 112 -9.18 -7.40 10.05
C VAL A 112 -7.78 -6.87 9.71
N THR A 113 -6.91 -7.63 9.06
CA THR A 113 -5.62 -7.18 8.51
C THR A 113 -5.23 -8.22 7.46
N TYR A 114 -4.69 -7.80 6.31
CA TYR A 114 -4.22 -8.77 5.31
C TYR A 114 -3.19 -9.74 5.93
N PHE A 115 -3.38 -11.04 5.69
CA PHE A 115 -2.65 -12.07 6.42
C PHE A 115 -1.14 -11.94 6.27
N GLU A 116 -0.62 -11.77 5.05
CA GLU A 116 0.83 -11.65 4.84
C GLU A 116 1.46 -10.48 5.61
N CYS A 117 0.71 -9.39 5.72
CA CYS A 117 1.12 -8.17 6.40
C CYS A 117 1.13 -8.38 7.90
N ALA A 118 0.03 -8.92 8.44
CA ALA A 118 -0.04 -9.36 9.83
C ALA A 118 1.12 -10.31 10.16
N SER A 119 1.39 -11.33 9.32
CA SER A 119 2.48 -12.28 9.54
C SER A 119 3.85 -11.62 9.60
N LYS A 120 4.17 -10.69 8.69
CA LYS A 120 5.43 -9.93 8.71
C LYS A 120 5.59 -9.12 10.00
N TRP A 121 4.53 -8.45 10.43
CA TRP A 121 4.53 -7.67 11.68
C TRP A 121 4.71 -8.56 12.91
N LEU A 122 3.96 -9.66 12.99
CA LEU A 122 3.95 -10.56 14.13
C LEU A 122 5.29 -11.26 14.35
N LYS A 123 6.06 -11.51 13.28
CA LYS A 123 7.44 -12.03 13.37
C LYS A 123 8.36 -11.14 14.20
N ILE A 124 8.16 -9.83 14.15
CA ILE A 124 9.01 -8.84 14.81
C ILE A 124 8.41 -8.42 16.16
N HIS A 125 7.12 -8.06 16.17
CA HIS A 125 6.51 -7.34 17.28
C HIS A 125 5.64 -8.20 18.19
N ARG A 126 5.26 -9.42 17.76
CA ARG A 126 4.41 -10.36 18.53
C ARG A 126 3.18 -9.71 19.21
N SER A 127 2.61 -8.72 18.54
CA SER A 127 1.52 -7.90 19.07
C SER A 127 0.63 -7.39 17.96
N CYS A 128 -0.62 -7.06 18.27
CA CYS A 128 -1.54 -6.47 17.33
C CYS A 128 -1.02 -5.10 16.85
N PRO A 129 -0.99 -4.83 15.53
CA PRO A 129 -0.58 -3.52 15.00
C PRO A 129 -1.48 -2.37 15.47
N HIS A 130 -2.75 -2.66 15.75
CA HIS A 130 -3.76 -1.66 16.08
C HIS A 130 -3.88 -1.40 17.58
N CYS A 131 -3.97 -2.45 18.40
CA CYS A 131 -4.18 -2.30 19.85
C CYS A 131 -2.96 -2.66 20.71
N ARG A 132 -1.84 -3.10 20.10
CA ARG A 132 -0.58 -3.49 20.75
C ARG A 132 -0.67 -4.61 21.79
N ARG A 133 -1.85 -5.22 21.96
CA ARG A 133 -2.00 -6.43 22.79
C ARG A 133 -1.25 -7.60 22.17
N GLU A 134 -0.86 -8.55 23.01
CA GLU A 134 -0.17 -9.77 22.58
C GLU A 134 -1.00 -10.52 21.54
N MET A 135 -0.34 -10.87 20.44
CA MET A 135 -0.97 -11.57 19.31
C MET A 135 0.13 -12.34 18.60
N LEU A 136 -0.10 -13.63 18.37
CA LEU A 136 0.83 -14.50 17.65
C LEU A 136 0.23 -14.92 16.31
N ASN A 137 1.10 -15.26 15.35
CA ASN A 137 0.65 -15.78 14.07
C ASN A 137 0.06 -17.19 14.29
N PRO A 138 -1.25 -17.41 14.02
CA PRO A 138 -1.91 -18.69 14.29
C PRO A 138 -1.42 -19.84 13.39
N GLU A 139 -0.77 -19.55 12.25
CA GLU A 139 -0.14 -20.59 11.42
C GLU A 139 1.21 -21.05 11.98
N GLU A 140 1.97 -20.14 12.60
CA GLU A 140 3.27 -20.47 13.23
C GLU A 140 3.08 -21.01 14.66
N PHE A 141 2.07 -20.50 15.36
CA PHE A 141 1.74 -20.83 16.75
C PHE A 141 0.27 -21.23 16.86
N PRO A 142 -0.12 -22.42 16.37
CA PRO A 142 -1.49 -22.90 16.47
C PRO A 142 -1.87 -23.12 17.94
N ASN A 143 -3.14 -22.87 18.27
CA ASN A 143 -3.65 -23.12 19.60
C ASN A 143 -3.73 -24.64 19.83
N LEU A 144 -2.99 -25.16 20.82
CA LEU A 144 -2.90 -26.59 21.14
C LEU A 144 -3.93 -27.03 22.20
N SER A 145 -4.72 -26.10 22.74
CA SER A 145 -5.80 -26.40 23.67
C SER A 145 -7.07 -26.76 22.88
N GLN A 146 -7.21 -28.06 22.57
CA GLN A 146 -8.50 -28.70 22.29
C GLN A 146 -9.06 -29.30 23.57
#